data_AF-D5RKQ3-F1
#
_entry.id   AF-D5RKQ3-F1
#
_cell.length_a   1.000
_cell.length_b   1.000
_cell.length_c   1.000
_cell.angle_alpha   90.00
_cell.angle_beta   90.00
_cell.angle_gamma   90.00
#
_symmetry.space_group_name_H-M   'P 1'
#
loop_
_entity.id
_entity.type
_entity.pdbx_description
1 polymer ?
#
loop_
_entity_poly.entity_id
_entity_poly.type
_entity_poly.pdbx_seq_one_letter_code
_entity_poly.pdbx_strand_id
1 'polypeptide(L)' 'MSDWLRGARKVIAGLRPVKVPEAPARAFRDLWPGDATRGHRLLRGECEVCGTARPLTTAEEGGQGWAEGS' A
#
# COMPACT_ATOMS: atom_id res chain seq x y z
N MET A 1 -21.93 15.25 -20.92
CA MET A 1 -21.79 16.62 -20.36
C MET A 1 -21.55 16.54 -18.84
N SER A 2 -20.59 15.70 -18.41
CA SER A 2 -20.40 15.34 -17.00
C SER A 2 -18.92 15.37 -16.55
N ASP A 3 -17.98 15.58 -17.48
CA ASP A 3 -16.54 15.58 -17.20
C ASP A 3 -16.04 16.87 -16.53
N TRP A 4 -16.81 17.96 -16.64
CA TRP A 4 -16.45 19.24 -16.05
C TRP A 4 -16.53 19.24 -14.51
N LEU A 5 -17.48 18.48 -13.95
CA LEU A 5 -17.67 18.37 -12.49
C LEU A 5 -16.48 17.68 -11.80
N ARG A 6 -15.77 16.80 -12.52
CA ARG A 6 -14.65 16.03 -11.98
C ARG A 6 -13.39 16.90 -11.82
N GLY A 7 -13.22 17.94 -12.66
CA GLY A 7 -12.13 18.91 -12.57
C GLY A 7 -12.31 19.94 -11.45
N ALA A 8 -13.55 20.39 -11.22
CA ALA A 8 -13.86 21.44 -10.25
C ALA A 8 -13.48 21.07 -8.79
N ARG A 9 -13.66 19.82 -8.39
CA ARG A 9 -13.25 19.34 -7.04
C ARG A 9 -11.74 19.43 -6.81
N LYS A 10 -10.93 19.18 -7.85
CA LYS A 10 -9.46 19.23 -7.77
C LYS A 10 -8.96 20.66 -7.60
N VAL A 11 -9.60 21.62 -8.27
CA VAL A 11 -9.29 23.05 -8.16
C VAL A 11 -9.67 23.60 -6.78
N ILE A 12 -10.84 23.23 -6.25
CA ILE A 12 -11.29 23.65 -4.91
C ILE A 12 -10.41 23.06 -3.80
N ALA A 13 -9.92 21.82 -3.96
CA ALA A 13 -9.01 21.20 -3.00
C ALA A 13 -7.67 21.95 -2.87
N GLY A 14 -7.16 22.54 -3.96
CA GLY A 14 -5.91 23.32 -3.95
C GLY A 14 -6.03 24.72 -3.34
N LEU A 15 -7.26 25.25 -3.20
CA LEU A 15 -7.52 26.58 -2.62
C LEU A 15 -7.66 26.55 -1.09
N ARG A 16 -7.81 25.37 -0.48
CA ARG A 16 -7.75 25.26 0.99
C ARG A 16 -6.29 25.24 1.41
N PRO A 17 -5.83 26.20 2.23
CA PRO A 17 -4.54 26.08 2.90
C PRO A 17 -4.66 24.94 3.91
N VAL A 18 -4.47 23.71 3.45
CA VAL A 18 -4.27 22.56 4.33
C VAL A 18 -2.93 22.81 4.97
N LYS A 19 -2.95 23.28 6.23
CA LYS A 19 -1.76 23.45 7.06
C LYS A 19 -1.10 22.07 7.18
N VAL A 20 -0.14 21.80 6.30
CA VAL A 20 0.64 20.57 6.33
C VAL A 20 1.40 20.58 7.66
N PRO A 21 1.21 19.59 8.54
CA PRO A 21 2.01 19.49 9.75
C PRO A 21 3.49 19.44 9.41
N GLU A 22 4.32 20.21 10.11
CA GLU A 22 5.79 20.29 9.93
C GLU A 22 6.48 18.92 9.93
N ALA A 23 5.90 17.94 10.62
CA ALA A 23 6.34 16.55 10.61
C ALA A 23 5.13 15.62 10.75
N PRO A 24 5.20 14.38 10.24
CA PRO A 24 4.20 13.37 10.57
C PRO A 24 4.16 13.22 12.09
N ALA A 25 2.96 13.27 12.68
CA ALA A 25 2.75 13.17 14.13
C ALA A 25 3.34 11.89 14.76
N ARG A 26 3.71 10.93 13.92
CA ARG A 26 4.40 9.69 14.28
C ARG A 26 5.48 9.43 13.26
N ALA A 27 6.68 9.08 13.71
CA ALA A 27 7.72 8.56 12.83
C ALA A 27 7.14 7.34 12.09
N PHE A 28 7.15 7.41 10.75
CA PHE A 28 6.98 6.21 9.94
C PHE A 28 8.16 5.30 10.28
N ARG A 29 7.92 4.28 11.11
CA ARG A 29 8.84 3.16 11.15
C ARG A 29 8.70 2.49 9.80
N ASP A 30 9.82 2.14 9.17
CA ASP A 30 9.77 1.32 7.97
C ASP A 30 8.91 0.09 8.29
N LEU A 31 7.73 0.05 7.65
CA LEU A 31 6.75 -1.03 7.80
C LEU A 31 7.22 -2.28 7.05
N TRP A 32 8.43 -2.26 6.50
CA TRP A 32 9.16 -3.46 6.14
C TRP A 32 9.10 -4.42 7.33
N PRO A 33 8.94 -5.74 7.13
CA PRO A 33 8.43 -6.71 8.13
C PRO A 33 9.14 -6.83 9.51
N GLY A 34 9.94 -5.87 9.96
CA GLY A 34 10.64 -5.82 11.24
C GLY A 34 11.86 -6.73 11.26
N ASP A 35 11.82 -7.80 10.48
CA ASP A 35 12.85 -8.81 10.31
C ASP A 35 13.43 -8.75 8.89
N ALA A 36 14.73 -8.51 8.80
CA ALA A 36 15.48 -8.51 7.55
C ALA A 36 15.36 -9.84 6.78
N THR A 37 15.22 -10.96 7.50
CA THR A 37 15.05 -12.30 6.92
C THR A 37 13.72 -12.40 6.16
N ARG A 38 12.65 -11.86 6.74
CA ARG A 38 11.33 -11.80 6.07
C ARG A 38 11.38 -10.94 4.83
N GLY A 39 12.09 -9.81 4.91
CA GLY A 39 12.37 -8.97 3.75
C GLY A 39 13.10 -9.71 2.62
N HIS A 40 14.17 -10.41 2.97
CA HIS A 40 14.96 -11.18 2.01
C HIS A 40 14.13 -12.27 1.31
N ARG A 41 13.23 -12.95 2.05
CA ARG A 41 12.33 -13.95 1.45
C ARG A 41 11.40 -13.33 0.41
N LEU A 42 10.82 -12.16 0.68
CA LEU A 42 9.95 -11.47 -0.30
C LEU A 42 10.69 -11.17 -1.61
N LEU A 43 11.96 -10.75 -1.52
CA LEU A 43 12.80 -10.52 -2.69
C LEU A 43 13.09 -11.80 -3.49
N ARG A 44 12.96 -12.97 -2.88
CA ARG A 44 13.08 -14.29 -3.52
C ARG A 44 11.75 -14.88 -3.96
N GLY A 45 10.65 -14.14 -3.84
CA GLY A 45 9.33 -14.67 -4.16
C GLY A 45 8.80 -15.65 -3.11
N GLU A 46 9.23 -15.54 -1.86
CA GLU A 46 8.80 -16.38 -0.74
C GLU A 46 8.20 -15.55 0.39
N CYS A 47 7.25 -16.12 1.14
CA CYS A 47 6.70 -15.52 2.35
C CYS A 47 6.54 -16.55 3.47
N GLU A 48 6.51 -16.09 4.72
CA GLU A 48 6.26 -16.97 5.86
C GLU A 48 4.76 -16.99 6.18
N VAL A 49 4.16 -18.18 6.18
CA VAL A 49 2.76 -18.41 6.55
C VAL A 49 2.75 -19.48 7.63
N CYS A 50 2.23 -19.13 8.81
CA CYS A 50 2.20 -20.02 9.98
C CYS A 50 3.57 -20.66 10.30
N GLY A 51 4.65 -19.88 10.20
CA GLY A 51 6.02 -20.35 10.46
C GLY A 51 6.67 -21.15 9.32
N THR A 52 5.98 -21.36 8.20
CA THR A 52 6.51 -22.08 7.03
C THR A 52 6.79 -21.13 5.89
N ALA A 53 7.96 -21.22 5.26
CA ALA A 53 8.25 -20.49 4.03
C ALA A 53 7.47 -21.11 2.86
N ARG A 54 6.74 -20.29 2.11
CA ARG A 54 5.92 -20.66 0.96
C ARG A 54 6.20 -19.74 -0.22
N PRO A 55 6.13 -20.23 -1.46
CA PRO A 55 6.25 -19.37 -2.64
C PRO A 55 5.08 -18.38 -2.69
N LEU A 56 5.37 -17.16 -3.15
CA LEU A 56 4.39 -16.17 -3.54
C LEU A 56 3.81 -16.57 -4.89
N THR A 57 2.56 -17.00 -4.90
CA THR A 57 1.82 -17.25 -6.13
C THR A 57 1.04 -16.01 -6.52
N THR A 58 1.11 -15.64 -7.81
CA THR A 58 0.27 -14.59 -8.37
C THR A 58 -1.18 -15.06 -8.46
N ALA A 59 -2.12 -14.12 -8.64
CA ALA A 59 -3.53 -14.46 -8.83
C ALA A 59 -3.76 -15.34 -10.06
N GLU A 60 -2.97 -15.15 -11.12
CA GLU A 60 -3.03 -15.95 -12.35
C GLU A 60 -2.57 -17.41 -12.13
N GLU A 61 -1.65 -17.62 -11.19
CA GLU A 61 -1.12 -18.93 -10.79
C GLU A 61 -1.96 -19.62 -9.69
N GLY A 62 -3.15 -19.09 -9.40
CA GLY A 62 -4.05 -19.63 -8.37
C GLY A 62 -3.79 -19.09 -6.96
N GLY A 63 -3.00 -18.02 -6.81
CA GLY A 63 -2.90 -17.25 -5.57
C GLY A 63 -4.18 -16.49 -5.25
N GLN A 64 -4.36 -16.13 -3.97
CA GLN A 64 -5.47 -15.27 -3.56
C GLN A 64 -5.21 -13.85 -4.08
N GLY A 65 -5.97 -13.42 -5.08
CA GLY A 65 -5.98 -12.03 -5.52
C GLY A 65 -6.46 -11.10 -4.42
N TRP A 66 -6.11 -9.82 -4.53
CA TRP A 66 -6.67 -8.79 -3.66
C TRP A 66 -8.16 -8.67 -3.98
N ALA A 67 -9.02 -9.20 -3.11
CA ALA A 67 -10.45 -8.99 -3.23
C ALA A 67 -10.74 -7.49 -3.07
N GLU A 68 -11.40 -6.92 -4.06
CA GLU A 68 -11.83 -5.52 -4.04
C GLU A 68 -13.02 -5.40 -3.07
N GLY A 69 -12.75 -5.16 -1.79
CA GLY A 69 -13.78 -4.79 -0.83
C GLY A 69 -13.58 -5.30 0.60
N SER A 70 -13.24 -4.36 1.48
CA SER A 70 -13.78 -4.28 2.84
C SER A 70 -14.08 -2.83 3.15
#